data_AF-A0A6I2MBZ8-F1
#
_entry.id   AF-A0A6I2MBZ8-F1
#
_cell.length_a   1.000
_cell.length_b   1.000
_cell.length_c   1.000
_cell.angle_alpha   90.00
_cell.angle_beta   90.00
_cell.angle_gamma   90.00
#
_symmetry.space_group_name_H-M   'P 1'
#
loop_
_entity.id
_entity.type
_entity.pdbx_description
1 polymer ?
#
loop_
_entity_poly.entity_id
_entity_poly.type
_entity_poly.pdbx_seq_one_letter_code
_entity_poly.pdbx_strand_id
1 'polypeptide(L)' 'MSSNKYQVCAACTHFQSFRSEGKMIYRCGRLGFETKPDYSFNCWTPAEAVLNLMKKRGDLPNDKRT' A
#
# COMPACT_ATOMS: atom_id res chain seq x y z
N MET A 1 -4.96 19.56 -3.41
CA MET A 1 -4.12 18.71 -2.53
C MET A 1 -4.68 17.30 -2.56
N SER A 2 -4.24 16.50 -3.53
CA SER A 2 -4.76 15.16 -3.80
C SER A 2 -4.41 14.24 -2.64
N SER A 3 -5.42 13.85 -1.88
CA SER A 3 -5.22 13.11 -0.64
C SER A 3 -4.66 11.73 -0.95
N ASN A 4 -3.43 11.49 -0.51
CA ASN A 4 -2.72 10.20 -0.45
C ASN A 4 -3.42 9.18 0.49
N LYS A 5 -4.76 9.16 0.54
CA LYS A 5 -5.60 8.34 1.44
C LYS A 5 -5.29 6.85 1.35
N TYR A 6 -4.84 6.41 0.18
CA TYR A 6 -4.53 5.02 -0.10
C TYR A 6 -3.02 4.73 -0.10
N GLN A 7 -2.15 5.76 -0.08
CA GLN A 7 -0.70 5.60 -0.26
C GLN A 7 0.01 5.13 1.03
N VAL A 8 -0.53 4.11 1.67
CA VAL A 8 0.03 3.49 2.87
C VAL A 8 0.60 2.11 2.55
N CYS A 9 1.58 1.67 3.34
CA CYS A 9 2.34 0.46 3.08
C CYS A 9 1.42 -0.75 3.10
N ALA A 10 0.44 -0.81 4.01
CA ALA A 10 -0.55 -1.89 4.06
C ALA A 10 -1.44 -2.00 2.81
N ALA A 11 -1.58 -0.92 2.05
CA ALA A 11 -2.31 -0.90 0.79
C ALA A 11 -1.42 -1.23 -0.42
N CYS A 12 -0.11 -1.43 -0.22
CA CYS A 12 0.85 -1.73 -1.26
C CYS A 12 0.84 -3.21 -1.64
N THR A 13 1.03 -3.52 -2.92
CA THR A 13 1.17 -4.90 -3.41
C THR A 13 2.37 -5.65 -2.83
N HIS A 14 3.36 -4.94 -2.29
CA HIS A 14 4.58 -5.52 -1.71
C HIS A 14 4.53 -5.63 -0.19
N PHE A 15 3.39 -5.33 0.44
CA PHE A 15 3.24 -5.46 1.88
C PHE A 15 3.27 -6.92 2.31
N GLN A 16 4.10 -7.25 3.29
CA GLN A 16 4.18 -8.58 3.87
C GLN A 16 3.94 -8.49 5.37
N SER A 17 3.11 -9.38 5.90
CA SER A 17 2.87 -9.55 7.32
C SER A 17 3.08 -10.99 7.72
N PHE A 18 3.88 -11.24 8.74
CA PHE A 18 4.13 -12.58 9.25
C PHE A 18 4.23 -12.55 10.77
N ARG A 19 3.93 -13.69 11.40
CA ARG A 19 4.13 -13.87 12.85
C ARG A 19 5.52 -14.43 13.09
N SER A 20 6.26 -13.81 13.99
CA SER A 20 7.53 -14.31 14.49
C SER A 20 7.60 -14.10 16.00
N GLU A 21 8.00 -15.13 16.75
CA GLU A 21 8.14 -15.08 18.21
C GLU A 21 6.91 -14.50 18.95
N GLY A 22 5.71 -14.81 18.45
CA GLY A 22 4.45 -14.31 19.02
C GLY A 22 4.11 -12.85 18.69
N LYS A 23 4.94 -12.15 17.90
CA LYS A 23 4.70 -10.78 17.44
C LYS A 23 4.36 -10.74 15.96
N MET A 24 3.50 -9.79 15.58
CA MET A 24 3.27 -9.47 14.17
C MET A 24 4.43 -8.59 13.68
N ILE A 25 5.10 -9.03 12.62
CA ILE A 25 6.13 -8.27 11.93
C ILE A 25 5.60 -7.88 10.57
N TYR A 26 5.87 -6.64 10.17
CA TYR A 26 5.52 -6.12 8.85
C TYR A 26 6.79 -5.78 8.09
N ARG A 27 6.87 -6.19 6.84
CA ARG A 27 8.04 -5.95 5.98
C ARG A 27 7.59 -5.49 4.61
N CYS A 28 8.39 -4.62 4.00
CA CYS A 28 8.27 -4.33 2.58
C CYS A 28 9.00 -5.41 1.78
N GLY A 29 8.28 -6.23 1.03
CA GLY A 29 8.89 -7.26 0.18
C GLY A 29 9.76 -6.70 -0.95
N ARG A 30 9.53 -5.44 -1.36
CA ARG A 30 10.34 -4.75 -2.38
C ARG A 30 11.65 -4.20 -1.84
N LEU A 31 11.61 -3.51 -0.71
CA LEU A 31 12.78 -2.83 -0.14
C LEU A 31 13.56 -3.72 0.85
N GLY A 32 12.91 -4.74 1.40
CA GLY A 32 13.51 -5.67 2.35
C GLY A 32 13.57 -5.16 3.79
N PHE A 33 13.11 -3.95 4.09
CA PHE A 33 13.10 -3.38 5.44
C PHE A 33 11.79 -3.66 6.20
N GLU A 34 11.89 -3.69 7.53
CA GLU A 34 10.73 -3.65 8.41
C GLU A 34 9.96 -2.34 8.18
N THR A 35 8.63 -2.43 8.18
CA THR A 35 7.73 -1.31 7.90
C THR A 35 6.59 -1.28 8.90
N LYS A 36 5.73 -0.26 8.82
CA LYS A 36 4.44 -0.25 9.51
C LYS A 36 3.29 -0.05 8.52
N PRO A 37 2.08 -0.54 8.84
CA PRO A 37 0.91 -0.45 7.96
C PRO A 37 0.57 0.96 7.45
N ASP A 38 0.80 1.97 8.30
CA ASP A 38 0.51 3.39 8.10
C ASP A 38 1.60 4.17 7.37
N TYR A 39 2.78 3.58 7.17
CA TYR A 39 3.90 4.25 6.50
C TYR A 39 3.58 4.52 5.04
N SER A 40 3.98 5.67 4.53
CA SER A 40 3.79 6.05 3.13
C SER A 40 5.12 6.08 2.41
N PHE A 41 5.25 5.32 1.31
CA PHE A 41 6.47 5.31 0.48
C PHE A 41 6.18 5.91 -0.89
N ASN A 42 7.16 6.61 -1.46
CA ASN A 42 7.07 7.13 -2.83
C ASN A 42 6.97 6.01 -3.87
N CYS A 43 7.54 4.83 -3.58
CA CYS A 43 7.52 3.67 -4.47
C CYS A 43 6.23 2.82 -4.36
N TRP A 44 5.15 3.38 -3.80
CA TRP A 44 3.91 2.69 -3.52
C TRP A 44 3.18 2.29 -4.82
N THR A 45 2.70 1.04 -4.84
CA THR A 45 1.86 0.50 -5.91
C THR A 45 0.67 -0.19 -5.25
N PRO A 46 -0.58 0.18 -5.56
CA PRO A 46 -1.75 -0.38 -4.89
C PRO A 46 -1.87 -1.89 -5.15
N ALA A 47 -2.23 -2.65 -4.10
CA ALA A 47 -2.64 -4.04 -4.26
C ALA A 47 -3.94 -4.13 -5.07
N GLU A 48 -4.20 -5.28 -5.71
CA GLU A 48 -5.38 -5.47 -6.56
C GLU A 48 -6.70 -5.20 -5.82
N ALA A 49 -6.82 -5.66 -4.56
CA ALA A 49 -7.99 -5.39 -3.74
C ALA A 49 -8.20 -3.88 -3.51
N VAL A 50 -7.11 -3.12 -3.32
CA VAL A 50 -7.14 -1.67 -3.15
C VAL A 50 -7.51 -0.98 -4.46
N LEU A 51 -6.95 -1.43 -5.60
CA LEU A 51 -7.34 -0.94 -6.93
C LEU A 51 -8.84 -1.12 -7.18
N ASN A 52 -9.38 -2.29 -6.85
CA ASN A 52 -10.81 -2.58 -6.99
C ASN A 52 -11.67 -1.70 -6.06
N LEU A 53 -11.19 -1.43 -4.84
CA LEU A 53 -11.84 -0.50 -3.91
C LEU A 53 -11.85 0.94 -4.46
N MET A 54 -10.72 1.40 -5.00
CA MET A 54 -10.59 2.73 -5.60
C MET A 54 -11.53 2.88 -6.80
N LYS A 55 -11.60 1.86 -7.68
CA LYS A 55 -12.56 1.81 -8.80
C LYS A 55 -14.01 1.95 -8.33
N LYS A 56 -14.41 1.17 -7.33
CA LYS A 56 -15.78 1.22 -6.76
C LYS A 56 -16.13 2.59 -6.18
N ARG A 57 -15.13 3.32 -5.67
CA ARG A 57 -15.32 4.65 -5.06
C ARG A 57 -15.15 5.80 -6.03
N GLY A 58 -14.74 5.55 -7.28
CA GLY A 58 -14.41 6.61 -8.25
C GLY A 58 -13.08 7.33 -7.96
N ASP A 59 -12.24 6.78 -7.07
CA ASP A 59 -10.98 7.36 -6.60
C ASP A 59 -9.76 6.88 -7.41
N LEU A 60 -9.94 6.51 -8.68
CA LEU A 60 -8.85 5.97 -9.50
C LEU A 60 -7.61 6.90 -9.47
N PRO A 61 -6.39 6.38 -9.25
CA PRO A 61 -5.20 7.20 -9.23
C PRO A 61 -4.98 7.74 -10.65
N ASN A 62 -5.34 9.01 -10.82
CA ASN A 62 -5.27 9.86 -12.01
C ASN A 62 -4.68 9.13 -13.23
N ASP A 63 -5.57 8.51 -14.01
CA ASP A 63 -5.32 8.19 -15.41
C ASP A 63 -4.73 9.46 -16.04
N LYS A 64 -3.50 9.39 -16.54
CA LYS A 64 -2.90 10.49 -17.30
C LYS A 64 -3.71 10.60 -18.60
N ARG A 65 -4.86 11.27 -18.53
CA ARG A 65 -5.56 11.75 -19.70
C ARG A 65 -4.66 12.84 -20.29
N THR A 66 -3.79 12.38 -21.19
CA THR A 66 -2.93 13.19 -22.03
C THR A 66 -3.80 13.84 -23.11
#